data_AF-A0A7G9QF54-F1
#
_entry.id   AF-A0A7G9QF54-F1
#
_cell.length_a   1.000
_cell.length_b   1.000
_cell.length_c   1.000
_cell.angle_alpha   90.00
_cell.angle_beta   90.00
_cell.angle_gamma   90.00
#
_symmetry.space_group_name_H-M   'P 1'
#
loop_
_entity.id
_entity.type
_entity.pdbx_description
1 polymer ?
#
loop_
_entity_poly.entity_id
_entity_poly.type
_entity_poly.pdbx_seq_one_letter_code
_entity_poly.pdbx_strand_id
1 'polypeptide(L)' 'MKILKIDRGSVEIDIDGEILRVLGEAMMPLPKPELSSYVIYENSFKWKNQDYNLIINRSKIIDFLRKEFLERNLRLIIE' A
#
# COMPACT_ATOMS: atom_id res chain seq x y z
N MET A 1 -9.78 -7.27 -2.81
CA MET A 1 -8.77 -6.35 -2.24
C MET A 1 -9.39 -5.00 -2.07
N LYS A 2 -9.25 -4.39 -0.88
CA LYS A 2 -9.77 -3.05 -0.58
C LYS A 2 -8.81 -2.35 0.35
N ILE A 3 -8.51 -1.08 0.08
CA ILE A 3 -7.76 -0.25 1.03
C ILE A 3 -8.67 0.07 2.21
N LEU A 4 -8.29 -0.38 3.40
CA LEU A 4 -8.97 -0.05 4.65
C LEU A 4 -8.48 1.29 5.19
N LYS A 5 -7.15 1.50 5.15
CA LYS A 5 -6.51 2.67 5.75
C LYS A 5 -5.22 3.02 5.02
N ILE A 6 -4.97 4.33 4.88
CA ILE A 6 -3.68 4.88 4.45
C ILE A 6 -3.26 5.87 5.54
N ASP A 7 -2.16 5.57 6.22
CA ASP A 7 -1.51 6.48 7.16
C ASP A 7 -0.16 6.93 6.56
N ARG A 8 0.50 7.90 7.21
CA ARG A 8 1.83 8.35 6.79
C ARG A 8 2.86 7.22 6.71
N GLY A 9 2.75 6.20 7.57
CA GLY A 9 3.76 5.15 7.74
C GLY A 9 3.34 3.75 7.27
N SER A 10 2.09 3.57 6.83
CA SER A 10 1.62 2.26 6.40
C SER A 10 0.29 2.31 5.65
N VAL A 11 0.05 1.29 4.85
CA VAL A 11 -1.23 0.99 4.21
C VAL A 11 -1.78 -0.31 4.79
N GLU A 12 -3.07 -0.33 5.12
CA GLU A 12 -3.80 -1.54 5.51
C GLU A 12 -4.77 -1.93 4.39
N ILE A 13 -4.69 -3.19 3.95
CA ILE A 13 -5.42 -3.74 2.81
C ILE A 13 -6.19 -4.97 3.29
N ASP A 14 -7.49 -5.00 3.03
CA ASP A 14 -8.32 -6.19 3.20
C ASP A 14 -8.20 -7.08 1.96
N ILE A 15 -7.81 -8.32 2.17
CA ILE A 15 -7.70 -9.38 1.17
C ILE A 15 -8.50 -10.57 1.68
N ASP A 16 -9.72 -10.71 1.18
CA ASP A 16 -10.62 -11.84 1.47
C ASP A 16 -10.90 -12.03 2.97
N GLY A 17 -11.02 -10.93 3.72
CA GLY A 17 -11.29 -10.92 5.16
C GLY A 17 -10.02 -10.82 6.01
N GLU A 18 -8.84 -10.92 5.39
CA GLU A 18 -7.56 -10.82 6.07
C GLU A 18 -6.91 -9.45 5.88
N ILE A 19 -6.35 -8.91 6.96
CA ILE A 19 -5.73 -7.58 6.94
C ILE A 19 -4.24 -7.73 6.70
N LEU A 20 -3.80 -7.29 5.53
CA LEU A 20 -2.41 -7.10 5.19
C LEU A 20 -1.99 -5.67 5.52
N ARG A 21 -0.95 -5.52 6.34
CA ARG A 21 -0.28 -4.25 6.57
C ARG A 21 0.99 -4.19 5.75
N VAL A 22 1.20 -3.06 5.08
CA VAL A 22 2.41 -2.76 4.32
C VAL A 22 3.00 -1.46 4.88
N LEU A 23 4.27 -1.47 5.27
CA LEU A 23 4.95 -0.25 5.72
C LEU A 23 5.34 0.62 4.52
N GLY A 24 5.39 1.93 4.76
CA GLY A 24 5.75 2.89 3.74
C GLY A 24 5.92 4.28 4.31
N GLU A 25 6.03 5.26 3.43
CA GLU A 25 6.20 6.66 3.80
C GLU A 25 5.46 7.58 2.82
N ALA A 26 4.58 8.43 3.34
CA ALA A 26 4.01 9.53 2.58
C ALA A 26 5.03 10.67 2.44
N MET A 27 5.35 11.03 1.20
CA MET A 27 6.25 12.14 0.89
C MET A 27 5.54 13.48 1.04
N MET A 28 6.30 14.57 0.96
CA MET A 28 5.72 15.91 0.96
C MET A 28 4.65 16.05 -0.14
N PRO A 29 3.49 16.65 0.19
CA PRO A 29 2.43 16.83 -0.78
C PRO A 29 2.86 17.84 -1.85
N LEU A 30 2.58 17.53 -3.11
CA LEU A 30 2.79 18.42 -4.24
C LEU A 30 1.46 19.10 -4.64
N PRO A 31 1.51 20.33 -5.17
CA PRO A 31 0.32 21.00 -5.69
C PRO A 31 -0.16 20.31 -6.96
N LYS A 32 -1.48 20.25 -7.17
CA LYS A 32 -2.04 19.79 -8.45
C LYS A 32 -1.52 20.68 -9.60
N PRO A 33 -1.19 20.12 -10.77
CA PRO A 33 -1.50 18.76 -11.24
C PRO A 33 -0.44 17.71 -10.89
N GLU A 34 0.59 18.04 -10.10
CA GLU A 34 1.64 17.09 -9.76
C GLU A 34 1.12 15.99 -8.82
N LEU A 35 1.68 14.79 -8.97
CA LEU A 35 1.33 13.63 -8.14
C LEU A 35 2.23 13.62 -6.90
N SER A 36 1.64 13.69 -5.72
CA SER A 36 2.39 13.45 -4.48
C SER A 36 2.84 11.99 -4.43
N SER A 37 3.98 11.71 -3.81
CA SER A 37 4.53 10.36 -3.77
C SER A 37 4.23 9.64 -2.47
N TYR A 38 4.09 8.32 -2.56
CA TYR A 38 4.05 7.44 -1.41
C TYR A 38 4.99 6.25 -1.68
N VAL A 39 5.90 6.00 -0.75
CA VAL A 39 6.89 4.91 -0.83
C VAL A 39 6.33 3.69 -0.10
N ILE A 40 6.49 2.50 -0.66
CA ILE A 40 6.20 1.22 -0.01
C ILE A 40 7.47 0.38 0.00
N TYR A 41 7.75 -0.24 1.15
CA TYR A 41 8.88 -1.15 1.28
C TYR A 41 8.45 -2.58 0.92
N GLU A 42 9.05 -3.18 -0.11
CA GLU A 42 8.66 -4.49 -0.66
C GLU A 42 8.72 -5.62 0.38
N ASN A 43 9.66 -5.51 1.32
CA ASN A 43 9.89 -6.50 2.37
C ASN A 43 9.00 -6.29 3.62
N SER A 44 8.10 -5.31 3.62
CA SER A 44 7.31 -4.93 4.79
C SER A 44 5.88 -5.51 4.83
N PHE A 45 5.55 -6.37 3.88
CA PHE A 45 4.22 -6.96 3.75
C PHE A 45 4.01 -7.97 4.88
N LYS A 46 3.11 -7.65 5.82
CA LYS A 46 2.85 -8.45 7.03
C LYS A 46 1.36 -8.58 7.31
N TRP A 47 0.87 -9.81 7.48
CA TRP A 47 -0.50 -10.06 7.95
C TRP A 47 -0.65 -9.63 9.41
N LYS A 48 -1.74 -8.93 9.72
CA LYS A 48 -1.97 -8.34 11.06
C LYS A 48 -2.44 -9.37 12.09
N ASN A 49 -3.23 -10.35 11.66
CA ASN A 49 -3.97 -11.25 12.55
C ASN A 49 -3.59 -12.73 12.39
N GLN A 50 -2.50 -13.06 11.70
CA GLN A 50 -2.15 -14.45 11.42
C GLN A 50 -0.70 -14.79 11.74
N ASP A 51 -0.52 -15.92 12.45
CA ASP A 51 0.78 -16.54 12.76
C ASP A 51 1.30 -17.43 11.62
N TYR A 52 0.58 -17.54 10.50
CA TYR A 52 0.93 -18.44 9.38
C TYR A 52 1.41 -17.67 8.14
N ASN A 53 2.37 -18.28 7.43
CA ASN A 53 2.90 -17.80 6.14
C ASN A 53 1.87 -17.99 5.02
N LEU A 54 0.81 -17.18 4.98
CA LEU A 54 0.00 -17.03 3.78
C LEU A 54 0.89 -16.52 2.64
N ILE A 55 0.84 -17.20 1.50
CA ILE A 55 1.58 -16.81 0.30
C ILE A 55 1.00 -15.48 -0.20
N ILE A 56 1.82 -14.43 -0.13
CA ILE A 56 1.46 -13.09 -0.60
C ILE A 56 1.85 -12.98 -2.09
N ASN A 57 0.87 -12.79 -2.97
CA ASN A 57 1.14 -12.40 -4.36
C ASN A 57 1.45 -10.89 -4.41
N ARG A 58 2.70 -10.53 -4.14
CA ARG A 58 3.16 -9.14 -4.04
C ARG A 58 2.87 -8.34 -5.31
N SER A 59 3.11 -8.93 -6.49
CA SER A 59 2.87 -8.26 -7.77
C SER A 59 1.42 -7.80 -7.92
N LYS A 60 0.46 -8.69 -7.62
CA LYS A 60 -0.98 -8.37 -7.67
C LYS A 60 -1.37 -7.24 -6.71
N ILE A 61 -0.75 -7.20 -5.53
CA ILE A 61 -1.01 -6.17 -4.51
C ILE A 61 -0.40 -4.84 -4.94
N ILE A 62 0.82 -4.85 -5.48
CA ILE A 62 1.49 -3.66 -6.01
C ILE A 62 0.68 -3.04 -7.15
N ASP A 63 0.19 -3.85 -8.09
CA ASP A 63 -0.63 -3.35 -9.21
C ASP A 63 -1.96 -2.77 -8.73
N PHE A 64 -2.59 -3.42 -7.74
CA PHE A 64 -3.77 -2.89 -7.07
C PHE A 64 -3.50 -1.53 -6.42
N LEU A 65 -2.40 -1.40 -5.67
CA LEU A 65 -2.01 -0.16 -5.01
C LEU A 65 -1.68 0.95 -6.02
N ARG A 66 -0.97 0.64 -7.10
CA ARG A 66 -0.69 1.61 -8.18
C ARG A 66 -1.98 2.21 -8.73
N LYS A 67 -2.98 1.39 -9.01
CA LYS A 67 -4.27 1.86 -9.52
C LYS A 67 -5.00 2.74 -8.50
N GLU A 68 -5.17 2.25 -7.28
CA GLU A 68 -5.87 2.99 -6.21
C GLU A 68 -5.20 4.32 -5.86
N PHE A 69 -3.86 4.37 -5.90
CA PHE A 69 -3.11 5.58 -5.57
C PHE A 69 -3.23 6.63 -6.68
N LEU A 70 -3.18 6.20 -7.95
CA LEU A 70 -3.38 7.12 -9.07
C LEU A 70 -4.77 7.78 -9.05
N GLU A 71 -5.82 7.04 -8.71
CA GLU A 71 -7.17 7.59 -8.53
C GLU A 71 -7.24 8.65 -7.41
N ARG A 72 -6.28 8.62 -6.48
CA ARG A 72 -6.13 9.58 -5.37
C ARG A 72 -5.11 10.69 -5.64
N ASN A 73 -4.61 10.83 -6.86
CA ASN A 73 -3.53 11.76 -7.23
C ASN A 73 -2.22 11.48 -6.47
N LEU A 74 -1.92 10.20 -6.24
CA LEU A 74 -0.70 9.71 -5.60
C LEU A 74 0.08 8.80 -6.54
N ARG A 75 1.40 8.99 -6.59
CA ARG A 75 2.33 8.09 -7.26
C ARG A 75 2.90 7.09 -6.26
N LEU A 76 2.82 5.80 -6.57
CA LEU A 76 3.46 4.76 -5.77
C LEU A 76 4.93 4.57 -6.19
N ILE A 77 5.82 4.57 -5.20
CA ILE A 77 7.25 4.21 -5.31
C ILE A 77 7.47 2.93 -4.51
N ILE A 78 8.32 2.04 -5.03
CA ILE A 78 8.65 0.76 -4.38
C ILE A 78 10.14 0.78 -4.05
N GLU A 79 10.48 0.40 -2.82
CA GLU A 79 11.84 0.33 -2.29
C GLU A 79 12.11 -1.00 -1.56
#